data_AF-A0A9P3AD21-F1
#
_entry.id   AF-A0A9P3AD21-F1
#
_cell.length_a   1.000
_cell.length_b   1.000
_cell.length_c   1.000
_cell.angle_alpha   90.00
_cell.angle_beta   90.00
_cell.angle_gamma   90.00
#
_symmetry.space_group_name_H-M   'P 1'
#
loop_
_entity.id
_entity.type
_entity.pdbx_description
1 polymer ?
#
loop_
_entity_poly.entity_id
_entity_poly.type
_entity_poly.pdbx_seq_one_letter_code
_entity_poly.pdbx_strand_id
1 'polypeptide(L)'
;MPYAKTILEKTPHQIQTLPGITVQNGKKIIVNRKVLAVYRNVHFSDKGDCVVYVRLDEQIIYEDSWKEKALIRQELCQELRLESIYRKTTKK
;
A
#
# COMPACT_ATOMS: atom_id res chain seq x y z
N MET A 1 12.68 7.90 9.87
CA MET A 1 12.67 8.61 8.57
C MET A 1 11.46 9.56 8.49
N PRO A 2 11.61 10.86 8.78
CA PRO A 2 10.49 11.80 8.76
C PRO A 2 9.95 12.08 7.35
N TYR A 3 10.81 12.07 6.32
CA TYR A 3 10.41 12.30 4.92
C TYR A 3 9.55 11.20 4.30
N ALA A 4 9.64 9.96 4.79
CA ALA A 4 8.80 8.87 4.32
C ALA A 4 7.34 9.07 4.75
N LYS A 5 7.15 9.58 5.98
CA LYS A 5 5.82 9.81 6.56
C LYS A 5 5.07 10.91 5.81
N THR A 6 5.74 12.00 5.46
CA THR A 6 5.13 13.11 4.69
C THR A 6 4.72 12.71 3.28
N ILE A 7 5.40 11.73 2.67
CA ILE A 7 4.99 11.16 1.37
C ILE A 7 3.78 10.25 1.55
N LEU A 8 3.79 9.40 2.58
CA LEU A 8 2.70 8.46 2.88
C LEU A 8 1.41 9.15 3.35
N GLU A 9 1.49 10.37 3.88
CA GLU A 9 0.33 11.19 4.24
C GLU A 9 -0.39 11.76 3.00
N LYS A 10 0.26 11.76 1.83
CA LYS A 10 -0.36 12.19 0.57
C LYS A 10 -1.03 11.02 -0.12
N THR A 11 -2.05 11.30 -0.92
CA THR A 11 -2.64 10.30 -1.80
C THR A 11 -1.67 9.97 -2.94
N PRO A 12 -1.32 8.70 -3.17
CA PRO A 12 -0.50 8.31 -4.30
C PRO A 12 -1.22 8.59 -5.62
N HIS A 13 -0.46 8.92 -6.66
CA HIS A 13 -1.01 9.16 -8.00
C HIS A 13 -1.48 7.87 -8.66
N GLN A 14 -0.86 6.75 -8.29
CA GLN A 14 -1.22 5.43 -8.78
C GLN A 14 -0.91 4.39 -7.70
N ILE A 15 -1.81 3.42 -7.57
CA ILE A 15 -1.63 2.23 -6.74
C ILE A 15 -1.66 1.02 -7.67
N GLN A 16 -0.66 0.16 -7.56
CA GLN A 16 -0.64 -1.15 -8.21
C GLN A 16 -0.63 -2.21 -7.13
N THR A 17 -1.48 -3.22 -7.27
CA THR A 17 -1.54 -4.36 -6.36
C THR A 17 -1.23 -5.62 -7.14
N LEU A 18 -0.33 -6.46 -6.63
CA LEU A 18 -0.14 -7.80 -7.17
C LEU A 18 -1.12 -8.76 -6.48
N PRO A 19 -1.65 -9.78 -7.18
CA PRO A 19 -2.38 -10.85 -6.54
C PRO A 19 -1.58 -11.44 -5.38
N GLY A 20 -2.23 -11.57 -4.25
CA GLY A 20 -1.63 -12.01 -3.00
C GLY A 20 -1.87 -13.48 -2.68
N ILE A 21 -1.37 -13.89 -1.52
CA ILE A 21 -1.70 -15.16 -0.90
C ILE A 21 -2.95 -14.96 -0.04
N THR A 22 -3.94 -15.83 -0.21
CA THR A 22 -5.11 -15.89 0.66
C THR A 22 -5.00 -17.11 1.55
N VAL A 23 -5.10 -16.92 2.86
CA VAL A 23 -5.04 -17.99 3.87
C VAL A 23 -6.31 -17.96 4.69
N GLN A 24 -6.97 -19.10 4.83
CA GLN A 24 -8.06 -19.25 5.79
C GLN A 24 -7.48 -19.63 7.15
N ASN A 25 -7.84 -18.88 8.19
CA ASN A 25 -7.41 -19.08 9.56
C ASN A 25 -8.65 -19.12 10.48
N GLY A 26 -9.18 -20.33 10.71
CA GLY A 26 -10.46 -20.51 11.40
C GLY A 26 -11.59 -19.83 10.65
N LYS A 27 -12.30 -18.91 11.32
CA LYS A 27 -13.39 -18.10 10.74
C LYS A 27 -12.89 -16.81 10.09
N LYS A 28 -11.61 -16.67 9.79
CA LYS A 28 -11.02 -15.46 9.21
C LYS A 28 -10.33 -15.77 7.90
N ILE A 29 -10.41 -14.85 6.96
CA ILE A 29 -9.71 -14.91 5.68
C ILE A 29 -8.66 -13.80 5.71
N ILE A 30 -7.40 -14.19 5.63
CA ILE A 30 -6.25 -13.29 5.63
C ILE A 30 -5.72 -13.19 4.20
N VAL A 31 -5.76 -12.00 3.62
CA VAL A 31 -5.21 -11.70 2.31
C VAL A 31 -3.91 -10.92 2.49
N ASN A 32 -2.79 -11.48 2.05
CA ASN A 32 -1.49 -10.83 2.06
C ASN A 32 -1.08 -10.50 0.64
N ARG A 33 -0.84 -9.24 0.30
CA ARG A 33 -0.43 -8.84 -1.05
C ARG A 33 0.61 -7.73 -1.06
N LYS A 34 1.35 -7.66 -2.16
CA LYS A 34 2.32 -6.59 -2.43
C LYS A 34 1.62 -5.41 -3.07
N VAL A 35 1.90 -4.21 -2.57
CA VAL A 35 1.35 -2.95 -3.08
C VAL A 35 2.50 -2.03 -3.47
N LEU A 36 2.36 -1.38 -4.63
CA LEU A 36 3.26 -0.34 -5.10
C LEU A 36 2.48 0.97 -5.21
N ALA A 37 2.79 1.91 -4.32
CA ALA A 37 2.28 3.27 -4.37
C ALA A 37 3.26 4.16 -5.12
N VAL A 38 2.79 4.84 -6.16
CA VAL A 38 3.59 5.71 -7.02
C VAL A 38 3.19 7.17 -6.80
N TYR A 39 4.17 7.98 -6.41
CA TYR A 39 4.03 9.41 -6.22
C TYR A 39 4.84 10.12 -7.31
N ARG A 40 4.18 10.94 -8.12
CA ARG A 40 4.82 11.75 -9.15
C ARG A 40 5.06 13.15 -8.61
N ASN A 41 5.97 13.89 -9.25
CA ASN A 41 6.25 15.29 -8.95
C ASN A 41 6.60 15.56 -7.47
N VAL A 42 7.33 14.62 -6.85
CA VAL A 42 7.84 14.82 -5.49
C VAL A 42 9.14 15.58 -5.56
N HIS A 43 9.12 16.81 -5.08
CA HIS A 43 10.31 17.67 -5.07
C HIS A 43 11.29 17.24 -3.96
N PHE A 44 12.55 17.04 -4.33
CA PHE A 44 13.66 16.86 -3.40
C PHE A 44 14.71 17.94 -3.63
N SER A 45 15.22 18.54 -2.56
CA SER A 45 16.19 19.64 -2.64
C SER A 45 17.50 19.24 -3.34
N ASP A 46 17.90 17.96 -3.28
CA ASP A 46 19.14 17.44 -3.87
C ASP A 46 19.00 17.04 -5.34
N LYS A 47 17.77 16.79 -5.82
CA LYS A 47 17.53 16.14 -7.11
C LYS A 47 16.43 16.77 -7.97
N GLY A 48 15.71 17.76 -7.45
CA GLY A 48 14.52 18.33 -8.09
C GLY A 48 13.35 17.33 -8.09
N ASP A 49 12.54 17.39 -9.14
CA ASP A 49 11.30 16.62 -9.20
C ASP A 49 11.54 15.14 -9.54
N CYS A 50 11.09 14.27 -8.65
CA CYS A 50 11.27 12.84 -8.72
C CYS A 50 9.93 12.10 -8.78
N VAL A 51 9.98 10.88 -9.31
CA VAL A 51 8.97 9.86 -9.11
C VAL A 51 9.41 8.98 -7.94
N VAL A 52 8.56 8.83 -6.93
CA VAL A 52 8.80 7.99 -5.76
C VAL A 52 7.91 6.75 -5.83
N TYR A 53 8.55 5.60 -5.66
CA TYR A 53 7.96 4.28 -5.65
C TYR A 53 8.05 3.75 -4.23
N VAL A 54 6.91 3.51 -3.60
CA VAL A 54 6.83 2.96 -2.25
C VAL A 54 6.26 1.56 -2.32
N ARG A 55 7.06 0.58 -1.92
CA ARG A 55 6.64 -0.82 -1.81
C ARG A 55 6.12 -1.08 -0.41
N LEU A 56 4.93 -1.67 -0.34
CA LEU A 56 4.24 -2.00 0.90
C LEU A 56 3.85 -3.48 0.90
N ASP A 57 3.93 -4.09 2.06
CA ASP A 57 3.28 -5.34 2.40
C ASP A 57 1.93 -5.04 3.03
N GLU A 58 0.86 -5.48 2.36
CA GLU A 58 -0.49 -5.32 2.86
C GLU A 58 -1.03 -6.64 3.39
N GLN A 59 -1.58 -6.58 4.59
CA GLN A 59 -2.38 -7.65 5.17
C GLN A 59 -3.79 -7.14 5.42
N ILE A 60 -4.77 -7.85 4.88
CA ILE A 60 -6.19 -7.56 5.11
C ILE A 60 -6.82 -8.78 5.78
N ILE A 61 -7.52 -8.56 6.88
CA ILE A 61 -8.21 -9.61 7.63
C ILE A 61 -9.72 -9.41 7.47
N TYR A 62 -10.36 -10.38 6.83
CA TYR A 62 -11.81 -10.47 6.69
C TYR A 62 -12.37 -11.53 7.64
N GLU A 63 -13.59 -11.33 8.13
CA GLU A 63 -14.37 -12.39 8.78
C GLU A 63 -14.98 -13.32 7.73
N ASP A 64 -15.11 -14.63 7.98
CA ASP A 64 -15.47 -15.67 6.99
C ASP A 64 -16.76 -15.36 6.23
N SER A 65 -17.70 -14.70 6.91
CA SER A 65 -19.00 -14.29 6.35
C SER A 65 -18.94 -13.08 5.40
N TRP A 66 -17.76 -12.58 5.00
CA TRP A 66 -17.62 -11.36 4.20
C TRP A 66 -18.28 -11.42 2.82
N LYS A 67 -18.27 -12.60 2.17
CA LYS A 67 -18.98 -12.79 0.91
C LYS A 67 -20.50 -12.72 1.08
N GLU A 68 -21.01 -13.12 2.24
CA GLU A 68 -22.45 -13.20 2.52
C GLU A 68 -23.01 -11.90 3.09
N LYS A 69 -22.21 -11.14 3.87
CA LYS A 69 -22.68 -9.94 4.58
C LYS A 69 -22.58 -8.63 3.79
N ALA A 70 -21.99 -8.67 2.59
CA ALA A 70 -21.60 -7.49 1.80
C ALA A 70 -20.65 -6.54 2.57
N LEU A 71 -19.82 -5.81 1.83
CA LEU A 71 -18.72 -4.99 2.38
C LEU A 71 -19.15 -3.83 3.32
N ILE A 72 -20.45 -3.57 3.46
CA ILE A 72 -20.99 -2.32 4.05
C ILE A 72 -20.98 -2.34 5.59
N ARG A 73 -20.89 -3.50 6.25
CA ARG A 73 -21.08 -3.61 7.71
C ARG A 73 -20.03 -4.45 8.44
N GLN A 74 -18.86 -4.64 7.85
CA GLN A 74 -17.79 -5.41 8.48
C GLN A 74 -16.65 -4.52 8.93
N GLU A 75 -16.18 -4.74 10.16
CA GLU A 75 -14.90 -4.21 10.62
C GLU A 75 -13.79 -4.87 9.81
N LEU A 76 -13.10 -4.07 9.00
CA LEU A 76 -11.94 -4.48 8.24
C LEU A 76 -10.69 -4.11 9.04
N CYS A 77 -9.87 -5.11 9.37
CA CYS A 77 -8.51 -4.83 9.84
C CYS A 77 -7.56 -4.87 8.63
N GLN A 78 -6.95 -3.73 8.33
CA GLN A 78 -5.96 -3.59 7.28
C GLN A 78 -4.66 -3.08 7.90
N GLU A 79 -3.59 -3.83 7.72
CA GLU A 79 -2.25 -3.46 8.13
C GLU A 79 -1.38 -3.24 6.88
N LEU A 80 -0.65 -2.11 6.86
CA LEU A 80 0.30 -1.78 5.81
C LEU A 80 1.69 -1.65 6.43
N ARG A 81 2.65 -2.45 5.95
CA ARG A 81 4.04 -2.41 6.36
C ARG A 81 4.90 -1.87 5.24
N LEU A 82 5.76 -0.90 5.57
CA LEU A 82 6.70 -0.33 4.62
C LEU A 82 7.82 -1.34 4.32
N GLU A 83 7.99 -1.72 3.06
CA GLU A 83 9.09 -2.58 2.62
C GLU A 83 10.28 -1.73 2.15
N SER A 84 10.04 -0.84 1.18
CA SER A 84 11.11 0.00 0.63
C SER A 84 10.57 1.26 -0.05
N ILE A 85 11.45 2.27 -0.18
CA ILE A 85 11.19 3.51 -0.90
C ILE A 85 12.30 3.69 -1.93
N TYR A 86 11.92 3.84 -3.19
CA TYR A 86 12.83 4.13 -4.29
C TYR A 86 12.44 5.44 -4.97
N ARG A 87 13.43 6.29 -5.27
CA ARG A 87 13.21 7.55 -5.99
C ARG A 87 13.95 7.55 -7.32
N LYS A 88 13.26 7.93 -8.38
CA LYS A 88 13.80 8.09 -9.73
C LYS A 88 13.69 9.55 -10.17
N THR A 89 14.82 10.13 -10.57
CA THR A 89 14.84 11.47 -11.17
C THR A 89 14.20 11.43 -12.55
N THR A 90 13.49 12.50 -12.91
CA THR A 90 12.96 12.69 -14.26
C THR A 90 14.05 13.13 -15.26
N LYS A 91 15.20 13.62 -14.78
CA LYS A 91 16.35 13.96 -15.63
C LYS A 91 17.07 12.70 -16.12
N LYS A 92 17.23 12.61 -17.45
CA LYS A 92 18.19 11.75 -18.14
C LYS A 92 19.60 12.31 -17.97
#